data_AF-A0A8B6E7J6-F1
#
_entry.id   AF-A0A8B6E7J6-F1
#
_cell.length_a   1.000
_cell.length_b   1.000
_cell.length_c   1.000
_cell.angle_alpha   90.00
_cell.angle_beta   90.00
_cell.angle_gamma   90.00
#
_symmetry.space_group_name_H-M   'P 1'
#
loop_
_entity.id
_entity.type
_entity.pdbx_description
1 polymer ?
#
loop_
_entity_poly.entity_id
_entity_poly.type
_entity_poly.pdbx_seq_one_letter_code
_entity_poly.pdbx_strand_id
1 'polypeptide(L)'
;MERYVILSKSYGKGSTRTRQDFSKIQIEKLEDAWQKGLTSTSKDHAAEIDVLSNETSISRERIAVWIGNRRAKQKRGGQGVRPTKKRKTVKAPTAYSLFSQQFKRGKYRIVKIVKSCDTPKEEHLRSLGEKWGRTSEEKKMEFRIKAKEIRDDPLKGRTAEEIAEVHLNTITNSCAVLQSLGYEIAAIAAKESEPSQLLGTPRGLEFVKGMQFQKGFRESVFS
;
A
#
# COMPACT_ATOMS: atom_id res chain seq x y z
N MET A 1 30.69 9.80 -9.74
CA MET A 1 30.24 9.23 -11.04
C MET A 1 28.77 8.88 -10.92
N GLU A 2 27.87 9.74 -11.42
CA GLU A 2 26.43 9.47 -11.41
C GLU A 2 26.05 8.50 -12.54
N ARG A 3 25.44 7.36 -12.19
CA ARG A 3 24.97 6.34 -13.15
C ARG A 3 23.49 6.56 -13.44
N TYR A 4 23.13 6.93 -14.67
CA TYR A 4 21.75 7.11 -15.10
C TYR A 4 21.19 5.79 -15.66
N VAL A 5 20.35 5.11 -14.87
CA VAL A 5 19.76 3.81 -15.22
C VAL A 5 18.37 4.03 -15.82
N ILE A 6 18.15 3.46 -17.01
CA ILE A 6 16.89 3.60 -17.74
C ILE A 6 16.19 2.25 -17.80
N LEU A 7 14.95 2.23 -17.34
CA LEU A 7 14.04 1.10 -17.44
C LEU A 7 12.99 1.40 -18.50
N SER A 8 13.22 0.97 -19.75
CA SER A 8 12.15 0.94 -20.76
C SER A 8 11.33 -0.33 -20.59
N LYS A 9 9.99 -0.22 -20.69
CA LYS A 9 9.09 -1.39 -20.72
C LYS A 9 8.92 -1.83 -22.17
N SER A 10 9.45 -3.00 -22.55
CA SER A 10 8.87 -3.78 -23.65
C SER A 10 7.78 -4.69 -23.08
N TYR A 11 6.61 -4.68 -23.73
CA TYR A 11 5.55 -5.65 -23.48
C TYR A 11 5.86 -6.90 -24.30
N GLY A 12 6.71 -7.78 -23.77
CA GLY A 12 7.05 -9.06 -24.37
C GLY A 12 7.57 -10.02 -23.31
N LYS A 13 6.92 -11.18 -23.17
CA LYS A 13 7.36 -12.27 -22.29
C LYS A 13 8.79 -12.66 -22.64
N GLY A 14 9.72 -12.55 -21.70
CA GLY A 14 10.99 -13.27 -21.74
C GLY A 14 12.19 -12.61 -22.44
N SER A 15 12.34 -11.28 -22.40
CA SER A 15 13.61 -10.63 -22.78
C SER A 15 14.35 -10.12 -21.54
N THR A 16 15.48 -10.77 -21.21
CA THR A 16 16.45 -10.30 -20.23
C THR A 16 16.99 -8.96 -20.73
N ARG A 17 16.55 -7.85 -20.12
CA ARG A 17 16.91 -6.51 -20.56
C ARG A 17 18.42 -6.30 -20.47
N THR A 18 19.09 -6.14 -21.61
CA THR A 18 20.46 -5.67 -21.64
C THR A 18 20.48 -4.22 -21.15
N ARG A 19 21.14 -3.99 -20.02
CA ARG A 19 21.30 -2.66 -19.42
C ARG A 19 22.20 -1.83 -20.32
N GLN A 20 21.62 -0.91 -21.09
CA GLN A 20 22.36 0.03 -21.92
C GLN A 20 22.44 1.37 -21.21
N ASP A 21 23.63 1.71 -20.75
CA ASP A 21 23.93 3.02 -20.17
C ASP A 21 24.10 4.05 -21.30
N PHE A 22 23.78 5.31 -21.03
CA PHE A 22 24.10 6.41 -21.94
C PHE A 22 25.54 6.86 -21.74
N SER A 23 26.19 7.27 -22.84
CA SER A 23 27.49 7.92 -22.75
C SER A 23 27.35 9.31 -22.10
N LYS A 24 28.46 9.85 -21.59
CA LYS A 24 28.45 11.18 -20.97
C LYS A 24 27.99 12.28 -21.94
N ILE A 25 28.46 12.21 -23.18
CA ILE A 25 28.11 13.15 -24.26
C ILE A 25 26.61 13.06 -24.59
N GLN A 26 26.06 11.85 -24.61
CA GLN A 26 24.62 11.62 -24.81
C GLN A 26 23.79 12.25 -23.69
N ILE A 27 24.23 12.10 -22.43
CA ILE A 27 23.57 12.70 -21.27
C ILE A 27 23.62 14.23 -21.33
N GLU A 28 24.77 14.82 -21.69
CA GLU A 28 24.93 16.27 -21.81
C GLU A 28 23.97 16.85 -22.87
N LYS A 29 23.89 16.22 -24.05
CA LYS A 29 22.94 16.65 -25.10
C LYS A 29 21.47 16.49 -24.68
N LEU A 30 21.12 15.39 -24.01
CA LEU A 30 19.76 15.18 -23.50
C LEU A 30 19.38 16.22 -22.44
N GLU A 31 20.32 16.59 -21.57
CA GLU A 31 20.10 17.59 -20.53
C GLU A 31 20.01 19.02 -21.10
N ASP A 32 20.80 19.36 -22.12
CA ASP A 32 20.70 20.64 -22.84
C ASP A 32 19.33 20.78 -23.54
N ALA A 33 18.87 19.73 -24.24
CA ALA A 33 17.53 19.70 -24.83
C ALA A 33 16.43 19.85 -23.77
N TRP A 34 16.60 19.22 -22.61
CA TRP A 34 15.68 19.35 -21.48
C TRP A 34 15.62 20.78 -20.93
N GLN A 35 16.77 21.45 -20.77
CA GLN A 35 16.84 22.85 -20.33
C GLN A 35 16.17 23.80 -21.33
N LYS A 36 16.23 23.48 -22.63
CA LYS A 36 15.55 24.21 -23.70
C LYS A 36 14.02 24.00 -23.75
N GLY A 37 13.49 23.10 -22.92
CA GLY A 37 12.04 22.90 -22.77
C GLY A 37 11.52 21.54 -23.24
N LEU A 38 12.38 20.60 -23.63
CA LEU A 38 12.01 19.25 -24.06
C LEU A 38 11.55 18.38 -22.87
N THR A 39 10.39 18.72 -22.32
CA THR A 39 9.82 18.10 -21.11
C THR A 39 8.71 17.10 -21.43
N SER A 40 8.24 17.07 -22.68
CA SER A 40 7.15 16.22 -23.17
C SER A 40 7.56 15.42 -24.40
N THR A 41 6.87 14.30 -24.62
CA THR A 41 6.98 13.47 -25.83
C THR A 41 5.76 13.65 -26.73
N SER A 42 5.02 14.76 -26.57
CA SER A 42 3.87 15.13 -27.39
C SER A 42 4.29 15.46 -28.81
N LYS A 43 3.30 15.56 -29.71
CA LYS A 43 3.53 15.85 -31.14
C LYS A 43 4.31 17.15 -31.35
N ASP A 44 4.15 18.12 -30.46
CA ASP A 44 4.82 19.43 -30.54
C ASP A 44 6.34 19.32 -30.43
N HIS A 45 6.83 18.33 -29.71
CA HIS A 45 8.26 18.06 -29.52
C HIS A 45 8.79 16.93 -30.41
N ALA A 46 7.97 16.39 -31.32
CA ALA A 46 8.37 15.26 -32.16
C ALA A 46 9.57 15.62 -33.05
N ALA A 47 9.56 16.80 -33.66
CA ALA A 47 10.64 17.27 -34.52
C ALA A 47 11.96 17.43 -33.73
N GLU A 48 11.91 17.98 -32.52
CA GLU A 48 13.07 18.13 -31.65
C GLU A 48 13.65 16.78 -31.21
N ILE A 49 12.78 15.80 -30.94
CA ILE A 49 13.21 14.43 -30.60
C ILE A 49 13.87 13.74 -31.80
N ASP A 50 13.35 13.96 -33.01
CA ASP A 50 13.91 13.35 -34.22
C ASP A 50 15.29 13.95 -34.55
N VAL A 51 15.48 15.27 -34.37
CA VAL A 51 16.79 15.93 -34.46
C VAL A 51 17.76 15.37 -33.42
N LEU A 52 17.31 15.28 -32.16
CA LEU A 52 18.13 14.77 -31.06
C LEU A 52 18.51 13.29 -31.25
N SER A 53 17.59 12.50 -31.82
CA SER A 53 17.82 11.10 -32.18
C SER A 53 18.94 10.98 -33.21
N ASN A 54 18.92 11.82 -34.26
CA ASN A 54 19.95 11.83 -35.29
C ASN A 54 21.31 12.30 -34.75
N GLU A 55 21.31 13.28 -33.85
CA GLU A 55 22.53 13.84 -33.28
C GLU A 55 23.24 12.96 -32.25
N THR A 56 22.49 12.11 -31.54
CA THR A 56 23.00 11.29 -30.43
C THR A 56 23.07 9.80 -30.76
N SER A 57 22.55 9.42 -31.93
CA SER A 57 22.32 8.03 -32.35
C SER A 57 21.51 7.23 -31.30
N ILE A 58 20.62 7.91 -30.56
CA ILE A 58 19.73 7.30 -29.57
C ILE A 58 18.35 7.15 -30.19
N SER A 59 17.74 5.98 -30.09
CA SER A 59 16.37 5.80 -30.60
C SER A 59 15.36 6.71 -29.89
N ARG A 60 14.37 7.17 -30.65
CA ARG A 60 13.23 7.98 -30.15
C ARG A 60 12.57 7.37 -28.90
N GLU A 61 12.41 6.06 -28.85
CA GLU A 61 11.87 5.36 -27.69
C GLU A 61 12.75 5.54 -26.44
N ARG A 62 14.07 5.46 -26.58
CA ARG A 62 15.01 5.64 -25.47
C ARG A 62 15.02 7.08 -24.98
N ILE A 63 14.92 8.07 -25.89
CA ILE A 63 14.77 9.47 -25.54
C ILE A 63 13.47 9.68 -24.76
N ALA A 64 12.35 9.10 -25.22
CA ALA A 64 11.07 9.19 -24.53
C ALA A 64 11.12 8.60 -23.12
N VAL A 65 11.79 7.45 -22.93
CA VAL A 65 11.96 6.85 -21.60
C VAL A 65 12.88 7.72 -20.73
N TRP A 66 13.93 8.32 -21.29
CA TRP A 66 14.80 9.24 -20.57
C TRP A 66 14.03 10.48 -20.08
N ILE A 67 13.25 11.14 -20.94
CA ILE A 67 12.39 12.27 -20.58
C ILE A 67 11.42 11.87 -19.46
N GLY A 68 10.80 10.69 -19.56
CA GLY A 68 9.93 10.14 -18.51
C GLY A 68 10.65 9.95 -17.17
N ASN A 69 11.87 9.39 -17.20
CA ASN A 69 12.69 9.20 -16.01
C ASN A 69 13.19 10.53 -15.43
N ARG A 70 13.52 11.52 -16.28
CA ARG A 70 13.95 12.85 -15.86
C ARG A 70 12.81 13.61 -15.19
N ARG A 71 11.58 13.55 -15.72
CA ARG A 71 10.35 14.03 -15.06
C ARG A 71 10.16 13.36 -13.70
N ALA A 72 10.30 12.03 -13.64
CA ALA A 72 10.17 11.29 -12.38
C ALA A 72 11.26 11.70 -11.37
N LYS A 73 12.49 11.94 -11.82
CA LYS A 73 13.60 12.43 -11.00
C LYS A 73 13.31 13.83 -10.46
N GLN A 74 12.79 14.75 -11.29
CA GLN A 74 12.41 16.11 -10.88
C GLN A 74 11.26 16.09 -9.86
N LYS A 75 10.22 15.27 -10.09
CA LYS A 75 9.12 15.06 -9.12
C LYS A 75 9.62 14.48 -7.79
N ARG A 76 10.62 13.60 -7.82
CA ARG A 76 11.29 13.02 -6.63
C ARG A 76 12.24 14.00 -5.95
N GLY A 77 12.74 15.03 -6.65
CA GLY A 77 13.65 16.04 -6.11
C GLY A 77 13.02 16.97 -5.06
N GLY A 78 11.69 17.05 -4.98
CA GLY A 78 10.96 17.82 -3.95
C GLY A 78 10.37 16.96 -2.81
N GLN A 79 10.40 15.64 -2.94
CA GLN A 79 9.91 14.72 -1.91
C GLN A 79 10.86 13.53 -1.88
N GLY A 80 11.78 13.54 -0.91
CA GLY A 80 12.70 12.44 -0.65
C GLY A 80 11.96 11.10 -0.78
N VAL A 81 12.59 10.15 -1.48
CA VAL A 81 12.07 8.82 -1.76
C VAL A 81 11.35 8.31 -0.51
N ARG A 82 10.02 8.39 -0.47
CA ARG A 82 9.28 7.57 0.48
C ARG A 82 9.48 6.18 -0.10
N PRO A 83 10.29 5.30 0.51
CA PRO A 83 10.35 3.93 0.05
C PRO A 83 8.89 3.48 -0.03
N THR A 84 8.48 2.94 -1.18
CA THR A 84 7.23 2.18 -1.23
C THR A 84 7.33 1.26 -0.04
N LYS A 85 6.47 1.46 0.98
CA LYS A 85 6.51 0.63 2.19
C LYS A 85 6.37 -0.78 1.64
N LYS A 86 7.48 -1.54 1.58
CA LYS A 86 7.43 -2.96 1.24
C LYS A 86 6.36 -3.48 2.19
N ARG A 87 5.26 -4.02 1.63
CA ARG A 87 4.17 -4.56 2.44
C ARG A 87 4.86 -5.45 3.47
N LYS A 88 4.87 -5.02 4.73
CA LYS A 88 5.43 -5.85 5.79
C LYS A 88 4.58 -7.11 5.70
N THR A 89 5.18 -8.23 5.32
CA THR A 89 4.51 -9.51 5.44
C THR A 89 4.11 -9.57 6.91
N VAL A 90 2.80 -9.56 7.16
CA VAL A 90 2.28 -9.68 8.52
C VAL A 90 2.69 -11.08 8.94
N LYS A 91 3.82 -11.18 9.65
CA LYS A 91 4.30 -12.45 10.14
C LYS A 91 3.21 -13.02 11.05
N ALA A 92 2.87 -14.28 10.83
CA ALA A 92 1.90 -14.98 11.67
C ALA A 92 2.27 -14.80 13.15
N PRO A 93 1.27 -14.68 14.05
CA PRO A 93 1.54 -14.49 15.46
C PRO A 93 2.37 -15.64 16.01
N THR A 94 3.42 -15.32 16.76
CA THR A 94 4.21 -16.28 17.53
C THR A 94 3.51 -16.58 18.87
N ALA A 95 3.87 -17.68 19.52
CA ALA A 95 3.37 -18.03 20.86
C ALA A 95 3.55 -16.88 21.87
N TYR A 96 4.72 -16.22 21.86
CA TYR A 96 4.98 -15.04 22.69
C TYR A 96 4.09 -13.84 22.32
N SER A 97 3.77 -13.67 21.04
CA SER A 97 2.88 -12.58 20.61
C SER A 97 1.44 -12.78 21.10
N LEU A 98 0.94 -14.03 21.12
CA LEU A 98 -0.37 -14.36 21.67
C LEU A 98 -0.38 -14.23 23.19
N PHE A 99 0.68 -14.69 23.86
CA PHE A 99 0.84 -14.52 25.31
C PHE A 99 0.83 -13.03 25.70
N SER A 100 1.64 -12.21 25.03
CA SER A 100 1.69 -10.77 25.32
C SER A 100 0.38 -10.05 25.02
N GLN A 101 -0.46 -10.55 24.11
CA GLN A 101 -1.81 -10.02 23.87
C GLN A 101 -2.75 -10.21 25.07
N GLN A 102 -2.59 -11.26 25.88
CA GLN A 102 -3.43 -11.46 27.08
C GLN A 102 -3.23 -10.38 28.14
N PHE A 103 -2.04 -9.79 28.17
CA PHE A 103 -1.69 -8.70 29.09
C PHE A 103 -1.95 -7.32 28.49
N LYS A 104 -2.37 -7.24 27.22
CA LYS A 104 -2.90 -6.01 26.60
C LYS A 104 -4.38 -5.84 26.92
N ARG A 105 -4.76 -5.88 28.20
CA ARG A 105 -6.09 -5.42 28.63
C ARG A 105 -6.05 -3.89 28.69
N GLY A 106 -6.65 -3.25 27.70
CA GLY A 106 -6.86 -1.80 27.64
C GLY A 106 -6.16 -1.12 26.47
N LYS A 107 -6.96 -0.62 25.50
CA LYS A 107 -6.63 0.46 24.56
C LYS A 107 -5.37 0.31 23.67
N TYR A 108 -4.96 -0.90 23.31
CA TYR A 108 -3.96 -1.10 22.25
C TYR A 108 -4.46 -2.03 21.14
N ARG A 109 -5.65 -1.74 20.58
CA ARG A 109 -5.82 -1.96 19.13
C ARG A 109 -4.79 -1.06 18.45
N ILE A 110 -4.11 -1.58 17.43
CA ILE A 110 -3.01 -0.92 16.71
C ILE A 110 -3.59 0.25 15.89
N VAL A 111 -4.04 1.27 16.59
CA VAL A 111 -4.42 2.57 16.09
C VAL A 111 -3.57 3.54 16.90
N LYS A 112 -2.71 4.26 16.19
CA LYS A 112 -1.94 5.42 16.63
C LYS A 112 -2.43 6.04 17.96
N ILE A 113 -1.85 5.71 19.10
CA ILE A 113 -1.76 6.64 20.24
C ILE A 113 -0.45 6.35 20.97
N VAL A 114 0.50 7.26 20.72
CA VAL A 114 1.49 7.68 21.71
C VAL A 114 0.71 8.33 22.86
N LYS A 115 1.05 7.98 24.11
CA LYS A 115 0.52 8.50 25.39
C LYS A 115 -0.70 7.76 25.97
N SER A 116 -0.46 6.74 26.81
CA SER A 116 -1.22 6.53 28.07
C SER A 116 -0.79 5.25 28.82
N CYS A 117 0.51 5.05 29.04
CA CYS A 117 1.00 4.17 30.09
C CYS A 117 2.23 4.84 30.70
N ASP A 118 2.17 5.17 31.98
CA ASP A 118 3.24 5.84 32.74
C ASP A 118 4.43 4.92 33.05
N THR A 119 4.52 3.75 32.41
CA THR A 119 5.70 2.90 32.44
C THR A 119 6.44 2.99 31.12
N PRO A 120 7.77 3.22 31.13
CA PRO A 120 8.60 3.15 29.94
C PRO A 120 8.30 1.84 29.19
N LYS A 121 8.05 1.94 27.87
CA LYS A 121 7.75 0.80 26.99
C LYS A 121 8.72 -0.38 27.19
N GLU A 122 9.96 -0.08 27.54
CA GLU A 122 11.02 -1.05 27.80
C GLU A 122 10.80 -1.87 29.08
N GLU A 123 10.33 -1.25 30.16
CA GLU A 123 10.04 -1.94 31.42
C GLU A 123 8.83 -2.87 31.27
N HIS A 124 7.81 -2.42 30.54
CA HIS A 124 6.67 -3.28 30.22
C HIS A 124 7.11 -4.52 29.41
N LEU A 125 7.94 -4.34 28.38
CA LEU A 125 8.47 -5.45 27.59
C LEU A 125 9.38 -6.37 28.41
N ARG A 126 10.20 -5.83 29.33
CA ARG A 126 11.02 -6.62 30.25
C ARG A 126 10.15 -7.46 31.18
N SER A 127 9.10 -6.87 31.75
CA SER A 127 8.14 -7.59 32.61
C SER A 127 7.42 -8.72 31.87
N LEU A 128 7.09 -8.54 30.59
CA LEU A 128 6.48 -9.58 29.76
C LEU A 128 7.47 -10.71 29.47
N GLY A 129 8.75 -10.38 29.25
CA GLY A 129 9.82 -11.37 29.08
C GLY A 129 10.01 -12.23 30.32
N GLU A 130 10.02 -11.61 31.51
CA GLU A 130 10.13 -12.33 32.78
C GLU A 130 8.90 -13.21 33.07
N LYS A 131 7.69 -12.68 32.82
CA LYS A 131 6.44 -13.46 32.95
C LYS A 131 6.41 -14.64 31.99
N TRP A 132 6.86 -14.45 30.76
CA TRP A 132 7.01 -15.55 29.80
C TRP A 132 8.04 -16.57 30.27
N GLY A 133 9.19 -16.12 30.79
CA GLY A 133 10.22 -16.99 31.36
C GLY A 133 9.65 -17.89 32.48
N ARG A 134 8.87 -17.31 33.39
CA ARG A 134 8.21 -18.00 34.52
C ARG A 134 6.98 -18.84 34.15
N THR A 135 6.50 -18.74 32.92
CA THR A 135 5.35 -19.53 32.47
C THR A 135 5.74 -21.00 32.29
N SER A 136 4.89 -21.93 32.75
CA SER A 136 5.11 -23.37 32.59
C SER A 136 5.22 -23.77 31.13
N GLU A 137 5.99 -24.83 30.84
CA GLU A 137 6.19 -25.28 29.46
C GLU A 137 4.89 -25.78 28.82
N GLU A 138 3.98 -26.33 29.63
CA GLU A 138 2.61 -26.71 29.21
C GLU A 138 1.83 -25.50 28.65
N LYS A 139 1.81 -24.39 29.39
CA LYS A 139 1.14 -23.15 28.93
C LYS A 139 1.84 -22.57 27.70
N LYS A 140 3.18 -22.63 27.63
CA LYS A 140 3.93 -22.20 26.42
C LYS A 140 3.55 -23.07 25.22
N MET A 141 3.35 -24.37 25.42
CA MET A 141 2.89 -25.31 24.39
C MET A 141 1.46 -25.00 23.92
N GLU A 142 0.54 -24.66 24.83
CA GLU A 142 -0.80 -24.20 24.44
C GLU A 142 -0.73 -22.97 23.51
N PHE A 143 0.14 -21.99 23.82
CA PHE A 143 0.32 -20.82 22.94
C PHE A 143 0.98 -21.18 21.61
N ARG A 144 1.87 -22.18 21.57
CA ARG A 144 2.45 -22.68 20.31
C ARG A 144 1.40 -23.36 19.45
N ILE A 145 0.53 -24.17 20.05
CA ILE A 145 -0.59 -24.83 19.35
C ILE A 145 -1.54 -23.76 18.80
N LYS A 146 -1.99 -22.81 19.63
CA LYS A 146 -2.86 -21.70 19.19
C LYS A 146 -2.22 -20.84 18.08
N ALA A 147 -0.92 -20.57 18.17
CA ALA A 147 -0.19 -19.83 17.13
C ALA A 147 -0.14 -20.60 15.81
N LYS A 148 0.02 -21.93 15.87
CA LYS A 148 -0.01 -22.81 14.70
C LYS A 148 -1.42 -22.85 14.10
N GLU A 149 -2.45 -23.00 14.92
CA GLU A 149 -3.85 -22.98 14.45
C GLU A 149 -4.22 -21.67 13.75
N ILE A 150 -3.84 -20.51 14.30
CA ILE A 150 -4.10 -19.21 13.66
C ILE A 150 -3.30 -19.03 12.36
N ARG A 151 -2.13 -19.67 12.26
CA ARG A 151 -1.34 -19.66 11.03
C ARG A 151 -2.00 -20.49 9.94
N ASP A 152 -2.56 -21.64 10.31
CA ASP A 152 -3.16 -22.59 9.39
C ASP A 152 -4.59 -22.15 8.98
N ASP A 153 -5.35 -21.55 9.91
CA ASP A 153 -6.65 -20.91 9.67
C ASP A 153 -6.75 -19.56 10.41
N PRO A 154 -6.58 -18.43 9.69
CA PRO A 154 -6.61 -17.09 10.29
C PRO A 154 -7.93 -16.66 10.93
N LEU A 155 -9.03 -17.37 10.66
CA LEU A 155 -10.37 -17.07 11.17
C LEU A 155 -10.76 -17.98 12.36
N LYS A 156 -10.01 -19.07 12.59
CA LYS A 156 -10.30 -20.03 13.66
C LYS A 156 -10.14 -19.39 15.06
N GLY A 157 -11.16 -19.55 15.89
CA GLY A 157 -11.18 -19.03 17.27
C GLY A 157 -11.53 -17.55 17.40
N ARG A 158 -11.94 -16.88 16.31
CA ARG A 158 -12.50 -15.53 16.33
C ARG A 158 -14.00 -15.56 16.54
N THR A 159 -14.52 -14.53 17.18
CA THR A 159 -15.98 -14.33 17.28
C THR A 159 -16.54 -13.93 15.91
N ALA A 160 -17.84 -14.13 15.69
CA ALA A 160 -18.51 -13.71 14.46
C ALA A 160 -18.31 -12.21 14.17
N GLU A 161 -18.25 -11.39 15.23
CA GLU A 161 -18.00 -9.94 15.15
C GLU A 161 -16.59 -9.62 14.63
N GLU A 162 -15.57 -10.32 15.13
CA GLU A 162 -14.19 -10.15 14.68
C GLU A 162 -13.99 -10.61 13.24
N ILE A 163 -14.70 -11.66 12.82
CA ILE A 163 -14.72 -12.13 11.43
C ILE A 163 -15.35 -11.06 10.53
N ALA A 164 -16.51 -10.51 10.92
CA ALA A 164 -17.17 -9.43 10.19
C ALA A 164 -16.27 -8.20 10.06
N GLU A 165 -15.58 -7.78 11.13
CA GLU A 165 -14.64 -6.65 11.10
C GLU A 165 -13.48 -6.89 10.11
N VAL A 166 -12.97 -8.13 10.02
CA VAL A 166 -11.91 -8.49 9.07
C VAL A 166 -12.40 -8.38 7.63
N HIS A 167 -13.62 -8.84 7.34
CA HIS A 167 -14.22 -8.71 6.03
C HIS A 167 -14.48 -7.24 5.67
N LEU A 168 -15.01 -6.44 6.60
CA LEU A 168 -15.22 -5.00 6.40
C LEU A 168 -13.93 -4.25 6.11
N ASN A 169 -12.85 -4.55 6.84
CA ASN A 169 -11.53 -3.99 6.57
C ASN A 169 -11.01 -4.42 5.19
N THR A 170 -11.27 -5.66 4.79
CA THR A 170 -10.87 -6.17 3.47
C THR A 170 -11.61 -5.44 2.34
N ILE A 171 -12.93 -5.26 2.48
CA ILE A 171 -13.76 -4.50 1.54
C ILE A 171 -13.27 -3.05 1.46
N THR A 172 -13.03 -2.40 2.61
CA THR A 172 -12.52 -1.03 2.68
C THR A 172 -11.19 -0.88 1.93
N ASN A 173 -10.27 -1.82 2.12
CA ASN A 173 -8.98 -1.82 1.42
C ASN A 173 -9.15 -2.01 -0.10
N SER A 174 -10.06 -2.89 -0.51
CA SER A 174 -10.38 -3.11 -1.93
C SER A 174 -10.99 -1.85 -2.58
N CYS A 175 -11.91 -1.17 -1.89
CA CYS A 175 -12.45 0.12 -2.34
C CYS A 175 -11.35 1.16 -2.53
N ALA A 176 -10.38 1.24 -1.60
CA ALA A 176 -9.26 2.16 -1.72
C ALA A 176 -8.34 1.85 -2.92
N VAL A 177 -8.12 0.56 -3.22
CA VAL A 177 -7.36 0.14 -4.41
C VAL A 177 -8.08 0.55 -5.68
N LEU A 178 -9.38 0.29 -5.77
CA LEU A 178 -10.16 0.60 -6.96
C LEU A 178 -10.29 2.12 -7.18
N GLN A 179 -10.40 2.90 -6.10
CA GLN A 179 -10.32 4.36 -6.14
C GLN A 179 -8.96 4.83 -6.71
N SER A 180 -7.85 4.19 -6.33
CA SER A 180 -6.53 4.54 -6.86
C SER A 180 -6.37 4.25 -8.36
N LEU A 181 -7.22 3.38 -8.90
CA LEU A 181 -7.31 3.07 -10.33
C LEU A 181 -8.31 3.97 -11.07
N GLY A 182 -8.99 4.89 -10.37
CA GLY A 182 -9.94 5.84 -10.96
C GLY A 182 -11.37 5.34 -11.05
N TYR A 183 -11.71 4.22 -10.40
CA TYR A 183 -13.09 3.74 -10.33
C TYR A 183 -13.86 4.45 -9.21
N GLU A 184 -15.11 4.80 -9.49
CA GLU A 184 -16.06 5.34 -8.51
C GLU A 184 -16.90 4.18 -7.95
N ILE A 185 -16.84 3.98 -6.62
CA ILE A 185 -17.45 2.81 -5.97
C ILE A 185 -18.09 3.23 -4.67
N ALA A 186 -19.21 2.60 -4.34
CA ALA A 186 -19.82 2.63 -3.03
C ALA A 186 -20.26 1.22 -2.61
N ALA A 187 -20.15 0.95 -1.32
CA ALA A 187 -20.58 -0.26 -0.65
C ALA A 187 -21.32 0.14 0.64
N ILE A 188 -22.39 -0.60 0.95
CA ILE A 188 -23.19 -0.42 2.16
C ILE A 188 -23.01 -1.67 3.01
N ALA A 189 -22.56 -1.49 4.24
CA ALA A 189 -22.57 -2.54 5.26
C ALA A 189 -23.63 -2.20 6.29
N ALA A 190 -24.61 -3.08 6.50
CA ALA A 190 -25.63 -2.91 7.53
C ALA A 190 -25.54 -4.06 8.53
N LYS A 191 -25.76 -3.75 9.80
CA LYS A 191 -25.90 -4.69 10.91
C LYS A 191 -27.25 -4.38 11.55
N GLU A 192 -28.06 -5.39 11.87
CA GLU A 192 -29.43 -5.21 12.39
C GLU A 192 -29.50 -4.26 13.60
N SER A 193 -28.44 -4.18 14.40
CA SER A 193 -28.36 -3.36 15.62
C SER A 193 -27.66 -2.00 15.46
N GLU A 194 -27.09 -1.68 14.29
CA GLU A 194 -26.23 -0.50 14.11
C GLU A 194 -26.52 0.26 12.80
N PRO A 195 -26.30 1.58 12.77
CA PRO A 195 -26.52 2.37 11.57
C PRO A 195 -25.62 1.88 10.42
N SER A 196 -26.20 1.78 9.23
CA SER A 196 -25.48 1.28 8.05
C SER A 196 -24.21 2.11 7.78
N GLN A 197 -23.08 1.43 7.66
CA GLN A 197 -21.81 2.03 7.31
C GLN A 197 -21.67 2.13 5.79
N LEU A 198 -21.46 3.35 5.32
CA LEU A 198 -21.16 3.63 3.92
C LEU A 198 -19.64 3.62 3.70
N LEU A 199 -19.17 2.82 2.75
CA LEU A 199 -17.76 2.67 2.37
C LEU A 199 -17.60 2.99 0.89
N GLY A 200 -16.62 3.81 0.51
CA GLY A 200 -16.41 4.09 -0.91
C GLY A 200 -15.83 5.47 -1.22
N THR A 201 -15.85 5.81 -2.51
CA THR A 201 -15.39 7.11 -3.01
C THR A 201 -16.45 8.19 -2.81
N PRO A 202 -16.08 9.48 -2.68
CA PRO A 202 -17.05 10.56 -2.47
C PRO A 202 -18.15 10.60 -3.54
N ARG A 203 -17.80 10.47 -4.82
CA ARG A 203 -18.77 10.45 -5.93
C ARG A 203 -19.60 9.17 -5.98
N GLY A 204 -19.02 8.01 -5.68
CA GLY A 204 -19.78 6.76 -5.56
C GLY A 204 -20.80 6.83 -4.42
N LEU A 205 -20.42 7.45 -3.30
CA LEU A 205 -21.31 7.67 -2.16
C LEU A 205 -22.40 8.70 -2.46
N GLU A 206 -22.09 9.77 -3.19
CA GLU A 206 -23.08 10.72 -3.69
C GLU A 206 -24.04 10.05 -4.67
N PHE A 207 -23.55 9.17 -5.55
CA PHE A 207 -24.40 8.37 -6.43
C PHE A 207 -25.35 7.47 -5.64
N VAL A 208 -24.89 6.81 -4.59
CA VAL A 208 -25.76 5.99 -3.73
C VAL A 208 -26.73 6.82 -2.88
N LYS A 209 -26.33 8.02 -2.44
CA LYS A 209 -27.22 8.96 -1.74
C LYS A 209 -28.27 9.60 -2.68
N GLY A 210 -27.89 9.81 -3.94
CA GLY A 210 -28.74 10.36 -5.00
C GLY A 210 -29.63 9.32 -5.66
N MET A 211 -29.21 8.05 -5.70
CA MET A 211 -30.10 6.92 -5.90
C MET A 211 -31.05 6.91 -4.72
N GLN A 212 -32.30 7.29 -4.97
CA GLN A 212 -33.40 7.07 -4.06
C GLN A 212 -33.45 5.57 -3.68
N PHE A 213 -32.80 5.21 -2.57
CA PHE A 213 -33.22 4.13 -1.68
C PHE A 213 -34.55 4.51 -0.97
N GLN A 214 -35.39 5.29 -1.64
CA GLN A 214 -36.74 5.64 -1.21
C GLN A 214 -37.68 4.52 -1.66
N LYS A 215 -37.85 3.54 -0.76
CA LYS A 215 -39.13 2.98 -0.30
C LYS A 215 -39.02 1.53 0.18
N GLY A 216 -38.07 0.73 -0.33
CA GLY A 216 -38.03 -0.71 0.01
C GLY A 216 -37.15 -1.11 1.19
N PHE A 217 -35.99 -0.46 1.37
CA PHE A 217 -34.97 -0.99 2.29
C PHE A 217 -35.08 -0.46 3.73
N ARG A 218 -35.89 0.58 3.95
CA ARG A 218 -36.21 1.06 5.30
C ARG A 218 -37.18 0.13 6.04
N GLU A 219 -38.00 -0.64 5.33
CA GLU A 219 -39.01 -1.50 5.97
C GLU A 219 -38.49 -2.91 6.28
N SER A 220 -37.50 -3.42 5.54
CA SER A 220 -36.99 -4.79 5.72
C SER A 220 -35.77 -4.92 6.63
N VAL A 221 -35.16 -3.82 7.07
CA VAL A 221 -33.96 -3.83 7.95
C VAL A 221 -34.27 -3.25 9.34
N PHE A 222 -35.45 -2.65 9.53
CA PHE A 222 -35.90 -2.07 10.79
C PHE A 222 -37.23 -2.65 11.30
N SER A 223 -37.62 -3.84 10.81
CA SER A 223 -38.70 -4.65 11.43
C SER A 223 -38.09 -5.91 12.05
#